data_AF-A0A6A4VEX8-F1
#
_entry.id   AF-A0A6A4VEX8-F1
#
_cell.length_a   1.000
_cell.length_b   1.000
_cell.length_c   1.000
_cell.angle_alpha   90.00
_cell.angle_beta   90.00
_cell.angle_gamma   90.00
#
_symmetry.space_group_name_H-M   'P 1'
#
loop_
_entity.id
_entity.type
_entity.pdbx_description
1 polymer ?
#
loop_
_entity_poly.entity_id
_entity_poly.type
_entity_poly.pdbx_seq_one_letter_code
_entity_poly.pdbx_strand_id
1 'polypeptide(L)' 'MLYHGERAATNLNLDQAEALNRAMRWHAYRNFILWWWGSLGRGNRQRMPSCVLWAIRDAFPSPTGQYVGFRDVLQGL' A
#
# COMPACT_ATOMS: atom_id res chain seq x y z
N MET A 1 0.20 -15.65 -39.52
CA MET A 1 1.56 -15.88 -38.97
C MET A 1 1.72 -14.92 -37.81
N LEU A 2 2.08 -15.44 -36.64
CA LEU A 2 1.74 -14.94 -35.31
C LEU A 2 2.53 -13.67 -34.91
N TYR A 3 1.83 -12.63 -34.45
CA TYR A 3 2.40 -11.54 -33.64
C TYR A 3 1.61 -11.43 -32.33
N HIS A 4 1.93 -12.32 -31.38
CA HIS A 4 1.38 -12.35 -30.02
C HIS A 4 2.47 -12.11 -28.95
N GLY A 5 3.47 -11.24 -29.24
CA GLY A 5 4.66 -11.10 -28.40
C GLY A 5 4.74 -9.89 -27.47
N GLU A 6 4.00 -8.80 -27.70
CA GLU A 6 4.28 -7.52 -27.00
C GLU A 6 3.47 -7.28 -25.73
N ARG A 7 2.51 -8.16 -25.40
CA ARG A 7 1.63 -8.01 -24.23
C ARG A 7 2.28 -8.39 -22.90
N ALA A 8 3.42 -9.09 -22.88
CA ALA A 8 4.04 -9.56 -21.63
C ALA A 8 4.91 -8.50 -20.94
N ALA A 9 5.65 -7.69 -21.71
CA ALA A 9 6.57 -6.69 -21.16
C ALA A 9 5.86 -5.48 -20.53
N THR A 10 4.69 -5.10 -21.06
CA THR A 10 3.86 -4.05 -20.47
C THR A 10 3.31 -4.47 -19.12
N ASN A 11 2.90 -5.74 -18.98
CA ASN A 11 2.34 -6.27 -17.74
C ASN A 11 3.41 -6.39 -16.64
N LEU A 12 4.63 -6.85 -16.97
CA LEU A 12 5.74 -6.90 -16.03
C LEU A 12 6.10 -5.53 -15.45
N ASN A 13 6.07 -4.47 -16.27
CA ASN A 13 6.34 -3.10 -15.80
C ASN A 13 5.22 -2.57 -14.89
N LEU A 14 3.96 -2.88 -15.20
CA LEU A 14 2.82 -2.48 -14.37
C LEU A 14 2.81 -3.24 -13.03
N ASP A 15 3.14 -4.52 -13.04
CA ASP A 15 3.26 -5.34 -11.83
C ASP A 15 4.41 -4.86 -10.95
N GLN A 16 5.55 -4.50 -11.55
CA GLN A 16 6.69 -3.92 -10.83
C GLN A 16 6.36 -2.54 -10.24
N ALA A 17 5.67 -1.69 -10.99
CA ALA A 17 5.21 -0.38 -10.52
C ALA A 17 4.22 -0.52 -9.36
N GLU A 18 3.29 -1.48 -9.41
CA GLU A 18 2.36 -1.74 -8.32
C GLU A 18 3.06 -2.33 -7.09
N ALA A 19 4.05 -3.20 -7.27
CA ALA A 19 4.86 -3.72 -6.17
C ALA A 19 5.62 -2.58 -5.47
N LEU A 20 6.20 -1.66 -6.26
CA LEU A 20 6.87 -0.47 -5.73
C LEU A 20 5.89 0.45 -4.99
N ASN A 21 4.75 0.79 -5.59
CA ASN A 21 3.74 1.64 -4.97
C ASN A 21 3.19 1.00 -3.69
N ARG A 22 2.97 -0.32 -3.67
CA ARG A 22 2.57 -1.06 -2.48
C ARG A 22 3.59 -0.93 -1.36
N ALA A 23 4.89 -1.08 -1.66
CA ALA A 23 5.96 -0.88 -0.68
C ALA A 23 5.98 0.56 -0.17
N MET A 24 5.89 1.55 -1.06
CA MET A 24 5.88 2.97 -0.70
C MET A 24 4.68 3.34 0.18
N ARG A 25 3.48 2.84 -0.12
CA ARG A 25 2.29 2.98 0.75
C ARG A 25 2.56 2.43 2.14
N TRP A 26 3.13 1.22 2.24
CA TRP A 26 3.43 0.59 3.52
C TRP A 26 4.41 1.43 4.36
N HIS A 27 5.48 1.94 3.73
CA HIS A 27 6.43 2.83 4.38
C HIS A 27 5.79 4.16 4.79
N ALA A 28 4.99 4.77 3.93
CA ALA A 28 4.29 6.02 4.21
C ALA A 28 3.34 5.87 5.40
N TYR A 29 2.57 4.77 5.47
CA TYR A 29 1.70 4.50 6.61
C TYR A 29 2.50 4.40 7.91
N ARG A 30 3.59 3.63 7.91
CA ARG A 30 4.43 3.42 9.09
C ARG A 30 5.12 4.71 9.54
N ASN A 31 5.63 5.51 8.60
CA ASN A 31 6.31 6.77 8.89
C ASN A 31 5.36 7.81 9.47
N PHE A 32 4.13 7.93 8.95
CA PHE A 32 3.15 8.83 9.52
C PHE A 32 2.79 8.44 10.97
N ILE A 33 2.53 7.15 11.20
CA ILE A 33 2.23 6.65 12.54
C ILE A 33 3.39 6.93 13.50
N LEU A 34 4.63 6.67 13.06
CA LEU A 34 5.83 6.95 13.85
C LEU A 34 6.01 8.45 14.13
N TRP A 35 5.73 9.31 13.17
CA TRP A 35 5.83 10.76 13.32
C TRP A 35 4.80 11.32 14.30
N TRP A 36 3.56 10.84 14.24
CA TRP A 36 2.47 11.40 15.05
C TRP A 36 2.42 10.83 16.47
N TRP A 37 2.65 9.53 16.65
CA TRP A 37 2.56 8.85 17.96
C TRP A 37 3.92 8.45 18.55
N GLY A 38 5.00 8.53 17.78
CA GLY A 38 6.29 7.97 18.19
C GLY A 38 6.34 6.45 18.05
N SER A 39 7.27 5.83 18.79
CA SER A 39 7.48 4.38 18.75
C SER A 39 6.36 3.64 19.47
N LEU A 40 5.48 3.01 18.70
CA LEU A 40 4.45 2.10 19.21
C LEU A 40 5.03 0.69 19.25
N GLY A 41 5.17 0.11 20.44
CA GLY A 41 5.68 -1.25 20.65
C GLY A 41 4.92 -2.32 19.84
N ARG A 42 5.45 -3.54 19.83
CA ARG A 42 4.86 -4.67 19.07
C ARG A 42 3.39 -4.88 19.45
N GLY A 43 2.53 -4.99 18.44
CA GLY A 43 1.08 -5.23 18.63
C GLY A 43 0.24 -3.98 18.86
N ASN A 44 0.85 -2.83 19.18
CA ASN A 44 0.12 -1.58 19.31
C ASN A 44 0.03 -0.87 17.94
N ARG A 45 -1.06 -1.11 17.21
CA ARG A 45 -1.33 -0.50 15.90
C ARG A 45 -2.34 0.63 16.06
N GLN A 46 -2.02 1.80 15.53
CA GLN A 46 -2.93 2.96 15.56
C GLN A 46 -3.65 3.13 14.21
N ARG A 47 -4.91 3.61 14.28
CA ARG A 47 -5.68 3.95 13.08
C ARG A 47 -5.24 5.32 12.56
N MET A 48 -4.98 5.39 11.27
CA MET A 48 -4.68 6.64 10.58
C MET A 48 -5.99 7.41 10.30
N PRO A 49 -6.00 8.75 10.40
CA PRO A 49 -7.11 9.56 9.95
C PRO A 49 -7.36 9.38 8.44
N SER A 50 -8.63 9.44 8.03
CA SER A 50 -9.05 9.15 6.65
C SER A 50 -8.41 10.08 5.63
N CYS A 51 -8.26 11.38 5.95
CA CYS A 51 -7.65 12.36 5.06
C CYS A 51 -6.21 12.00 4.67
N VAL A 52 -5.41 11.52 5.62
CA VAL A 52 -4.02 11.11 5.40
C VAL A 52 -3.96 9.81 4.62
N LEU A 53 -4.85 8.86 4.92
CA LEU A 53 -4.96 7.62 4.18
C LEU A 53 -5.24 7.87 2.69
N TRP A 54 -6.16 8.79 2.37
CA TRP A 54 -6.46 9.18 1.00
C TRP A 54 -5.27 9.86 0.32
N ALA A 55 -4.63 10.82 0.98
CA ALA A 55 -3.45 11.50 0.43
C ALA A 55 -2.31 10.51 0.08
N ILE A 56 -2.08 9.48 0.91
CA ILE A 56 -1.07 8.45 0.62
C ILE A 56 -1.49 7.56 -0.55
N ARG A 57 -2.78 7.23 -0.68
CA ARG A 57 -3.30 6.43 -1.80
C ARG A 57 -3.26 7.19 -3.12
N ASP A 58 -3.48 8.49 -3.10
CA ASP A 58 -3.37 9.35 -4.29
C ASP A 58 -1.91 9.50 -4.75
N ALA A 59 -0.97 9.60 -3.80
CA ALA A 59 0.46 9.65 -4.10
C ALA A 59 1.01 8.31 -4.64
N PHE A 60 0.49 7.18 -4.15
CA PHE A 60 0.95 5.84 -4.54
C PHE A 60 -0.26 4.97 -4.91
N PRO A 61 -0.86 5.17 -6.09
CA PRO A 61 -2.09 4.49 -6.46
C PRO A 61 -1.86 3.00 -6.74
N SER A 62 -2.90 2.20 -6.51
CA SER A 62 -2.99 0.81 -6.95
C SER A 62 -3.85 0.73 -8.21
N PRO A 63 -3.40 0.05 -9.28
CA PRO A 63 -4.15 -0.04 -10.54
C PRO A 63 -5.47 -0.81 -10.38
N THR A 64 -5.58 -1.69 -9.39
CA THR A 64 -6.82 -2.42 -9.08
C THR A 64 -7.72 -1.67 -8.11
N GLY A 65 -7.22 -0.61 -7.46
CA GLY A 65 -7.94 0.11 -6.40
C GLY A 65 -8.24 -0.70 -5.14
N GLN A 66 -7.77 -1.96 -5.06
CA GLN A 66 -8.00 -2.82 -3.91
C GLN A 66 -6.91 -2.63 -2.86
N TYR A 67 -7.28 -2.02 -1.74
CA TYR A 67 -6.40 -1.82 -0.60
C TYR A 67 -6.84 -2.70 0.57
N VAL A 68 -5.87 -3.34 1.22
CA VAL A 68 -6.13 -4.03 2.49
C VAL A 68 -6.39 -2.96 3.55
N GLY A 69 -7.55 -3.05 4.21
CA GLY A 69 -7.92 -2.18 5.32
C GLY A 69 -7.06 -2.40 6.56
N PHE A 70 -7.32 -1.60 7.60
CA PHE A 70 -6.67 -1.78 8.90
C PHE A 70 -7.06 -3.13 9.49
N ARG A 71 -6.07 -3.99 9.75
CA ARG A 71 -6.25 -5.26 10.47
C ARG A 71 -5.88 -5.03 11.92
N ASP A 72 -6.90 -5.02 12.76
CA ASP A 72 -6.74 -4.96 14.21
C ASP A 72 -6.20 -6.30 14.73
N VAL A 73 -5.43 -6.26 15.81
CA VAL A 73 -4.91 -7.46 16.50
C VAL A 73 -6.05 -8.29 17.09
N LEU A 74 -7.20 -7.66 17.38
CA LEU A 74 -8.39 -8.31 17.95
C LEU A 74 -9.32 -9.00 16.94
N GLN A 75 -9.12 -8.83 15.62
CA GLN A 75 -10.01 -9.42 14.60
C GLN A 75 -9.72 -10.90 14.29
N GLY A 76 -8.96 -11.59 15.14
CA GLY A 76 -8.58 -13.00 14.97
C GLY A 76 -8.74 -13.86 16.23
N LEU A 77 -9.53 -13.40 17.21
CA LEU A 77 -10.02 -14.19 18.34
C LEU A 77 -11.48 -14.55 18.12
#